data_AF-A0A4D4KAZ3-F1
#
_entry.id   AF-A0A4D4KAZ3-F1
#
_cell.length_a   1.000
_cell.length_b   1.000
_cell.length_c   1.000
_cell.angle_alpha   90.00
_cell.angle_beta   90.00
_cell.angle_gamma   90.00
#
_symmetry.space_group_name_H-M   'P 1'
#
loop_
_entity.id
_entity.type
_entity.pdbx_description
1 polymer ?
#
loop_
_entity_poly.entity_id
_entity_poly.type
_entity_poly.pdbx_seq_one_letter_code
_entity_poly.pdbx_strand_id
1 'polypeptide(L)' 'MGILCEAYGLGVPIAALPYLNAAQAAHPAYRQSLERLRGMGVLVAEYEPHQPKSGGGRDTFRWEQALVLLNPKVR' A
#
# COMPACT_ATOMS: atom_id res chain seq x y z
N MET A 1 -12.69 -8.13 4.74
CA MET A 1 -11.64 -7.43 5.51
C MET A 1 -11.35 -8.07 6.87
N GLY A 2 -11.79 -9.30 7.16
CA GLY A 2 -11.43 -9.99 8.42
C GLY A 2 -9.98 -10.47 8.43
N ILE A 3 -9.58 -11.19 7.37
CA ILE A 3 -8.26 -11.82 7.26
C ILE A 3 -7.08 -10.84 7.47
N LEU A 4 -7.16 -9.63 6.91
CA LEU A 4 -6.10 -8.62 7.08
C LEU A 4 -6.04 -8.08 8.51
N CYS A 5 -7.19 -7.90 9.17
CA CYS A 5 -7.25 -7.47 10.56
C CYS A 5 -6.73 -8.55 11.51
N GLU A 6 -7.05 -9.81 11.24
CA GLU A 6 -6.53 -10.97 11.99
C GLU A 6 -5.02 -11.09 11.81
N ALA A 7 -4.50 -10.97 10.58
CA ALA A 7 -3.06 -11.00 10.31
C ALA A 7 -2.30 -9.93 11.10
N TYR A 8 -2.85 -8.71 11.19
CA TYR A 8 -2.28 -7.66 12.04
C TYR A 8 -2.27 -8.06 13.52
N GLY A 9 -3.39 -8.58 14.03
CA GLY A 9 -3.49 -9.05 15.43
C GLY A 9 -2.55 -10.22 15.75
N LEU A 10 -2.21 -11.03 14.75
CA LEU A 10 -1.26 -12.13 14.84
C LEU A 10 0.21 -11.69 14.67
N GLY A 11 0.48 -10.40 14.48
CA GLY A 11 1.83 -9.87 14.31
C GLY A 11 2.48 -10.23 12.96
N VAL A 12 1.69 -10.65 11.98
CA VAL A 12 2.20 -10.94 10.63
C VAL A 12 2.67 -9.64 9.99
N PRO A 13 3.89 -9.58 9.41
CA PRO A 13 4.34 -8.40 8.68
C PRO A 13 3.45 -8.10 7.47
N ILE A 14 2.98 -6.85 7.34
CA ILE A 14 2.09 -6.42 6.25
C ILE A 14 2.80 -5.36 5.41
N ALA A 15 2.79 -5.54 4.09
CA ALA A 15 3.14 -4.52 3.12
C ALA A 15 1.92 -4.12 2.28
N ALA A 16 1.74 -2.83 2.05
CA ALA A 16 0.65 -2.28 1.24
C ALA A 16 1.23 -1.46 0.07
N LEU A 17 0.78 -1.78 -1.14
CA LEU A 17 1.18 -1.10 -2.37
C LEU A 17 -0.05 -0.35 -2.93
N PRO A 18 -0.17 0.97 -2.69
CA PRO A 18 -1.28 1.74 -3.25
C PRO A 18 -1.24 1.73 -4.78
N TYR A 19 -2.39 1.52 -5.42
CA TYR A 19 -2.54 1.62 -6.87
C TYR A 19 -3.87 2.31 -7.19
N LEU A 20 -3.80 3.60 -7.48
CA LEU A 20 -4.95 4.49 -7.65
C LEU A 20 -4.56 5.71 -8.48
N ASN A 21 -5.54 6.36 -9.09
CA ASN A 21 -5.29 7.57 -9.87
C ASN A 21 -5.27 8.83 -8.98
N ALA A 22 -4.79 9.94 -9.54
CA ALA A 22 -4.67 11.22 -8.84
C ALA A 22 -6.01 11.77 -8.31
N ALA A 23 -7.13 11.52 -9.02
CA ALA A 23 -8.45 11.95 -8.56
C ALA A 23 -8.91 11.16 -7.32
N GLN A 24 -8.58 9.87 -7.25
CA GLN A 24 -8.83 9.06 -6.05
C GLN A 24 -7.92 9.48 -4.90
N ALA A 25 -6.65 9.76 -5.19
CA ALA A 25 -5.67 10.21 -4.19
C ALA A 25 -5.98 11.59 -3.60
N ALA A 26 -6.73 12.43 -4.32
CA ALA A 26 -7.20 13.74 -3.84
C ALA A 26 -8.22 13.62 -2.69
N HIS A 27 -8.83 12.44 -2.48
CA HIS A 27 -9.76 12.24 -1.38
C HIS A 27 -9.03 12.36 -0.02
N PRO A 28 -9.54 13.14 0.95
CA PRO A 28 -8.84 13.42 2.21
C PRO A 28 -8.54 12.15 3.03
N ALA A 29 -9.43 11.15 2.96
CA ALA A 29 -9.23 9.87 3.64
C ALA A 29 -8.02 9.08 3.13
N TYR A 30 -7.53 9.32 1.90
CA TYR A 30 -6.39 8.56 1.37
C TYR A 30 -5.13 8.84 2.20
N ARG A 31 -4.77 10.12 2.35
CA ARG A 31 -3.61 10.54 3.16
C ARG A 31 -3.72 10.06 4.61
N GLN A 32 -4.88 10.28 5.23
CA GLN A 32 -5.15 9.84 6.61
C GLN A 32 -5.05 8.32 6.77
N SER A 33 -5.50 7.55 5.77
CA SER A 33 -5.38 6.09 5.78
C SER A 33 -3.93 5.65 5.69
N LEU A 34 -3.12 6.28 4.84
CA LEU A 34 -1.70 5.96 4.74
C LEU A 34 -0.94 6.31 6.02
N GLU A 35 -1.22 7.46 6.62
CA GLU A 35 -0.63 7.86 7.91
C GLU A 35 -0.99 6.85 9.01
N ARG A 36 -2.26 6.44 9.09
CA ARG A 36 -2.71 5.42 10.06
C ARG A 36 -2.02 4.07 9.83
N LEU A 37 -1.95 3.60 8.59
CA LEU A 37 -1.29 2.33 8.26
C LEU A 37 0.19 2.35 8.64
N ARG A 38 0.91 3.45 8.32
CA ARG A 38 2.31 3.60 8.73
C ARG A 38 2.46 3.64 10.25
N GLY A 39 1.56 4.33 10.96
CA GLY A 39 1.53 4.35 12.43
C GLY A 39 1.27 2.98 13.06
N MET A 40 0.58 2.08 12.34
CA MET A 40 0.40 0.68 12.73
C MET A 40 1.60 -0.21 12.38
N GLY A 41 2.66 0.33 11.79
CA GLY A 41 3.83 -0.45 11.36
C GLY A 41 3.65 -1.19 10.02
N VAL A 42 2.57 -0.91 9.28
CA VAL A 42 2.40 -1.42 7.91
C VAL A 42 3.42 -0.75 6.99
N LEU A 43 4.12 -1.56 6.20
CA LEU A 43 5.11 -1.08 5.24
C LEU A 43 4.40 -0.61 3.98
N VAL A 44 4.33 0.71 3.77
CA VAL A 44 3.63 1.30 2.62
C VAL A 44 4.64 1.67 1.55
N ALA A 45 4.48 1.14 0.34
CA ALA A 45 5.30 1.51 -0.79
C ALA A 45 5.12 2.98 -1.19
N GLU A 46 6.21 3.61 -1.63
CA GLU A 46 6.12 4.88 -2.36
C GLU A 46 5.41 4.64 -3.69
N TYR A 47 4.43 5.48 -3.99
CA TYR A 47 3.64 5.38 -5.21
C TYR A 47 3.15 6.75 -5.63
N GLU A 48 3.38 7.08 -6.90
CA GLU A 48 2.85 8.28 -7.54
C GLU A 48 1.52 7.94 -8.22
N PRO A 49 0.40 8.58 -7.83
CA PRO A 49 -0.89 8.34 -8.46
C PRO A 49 -0.88 8.61 -9.96
N HIS A 50 -1.37 7.67 -10.74
CA HIS A 50 -1.42 7.81 -12.19
C HIS A 50 -2.50 8.78 -12.66
N GLN A 51 -2.39 9.24 -13.91
CA GLN A 51 -3.43 10.09 -14.52
C GLN A 51 -4.78 9.37 -14.58
N PRO A 52 -5.91 10.05 -14.27
CA PRO A 52 -7.23 9.47 -14.45
C PRO A 52 -7.45 9.03 -15.90
N LYS A 53 -8.15 7.91 -16.09
CA LYS A 53 -8.53 7.36 -17.42
C LYS A 53 -7.35 6.96 -18.32
N SER A 54 -6.12 6.85 -17.82
CA SER A 54 -4.94 6.45 -18.61
C SER A 54 -4.76 4.93 -18.78
N GLY A 55 -5.76 4.12 -18.40
CA GLY A 55 -5.62 2.66 -18.28
C GLY A 55 -4.80 2.20 -17.06
N GLY A 56 -4.13 3.15 -16.39
CA GLY A 56 -3.22 2.90 -15.28
C GLY A 56 -1.88 2.32 -15.72
N GLY A 57 -0.85 2.51 -14.91
CA GLY A 57 0.50 2.01 -15.19
C GLY A 57 0.71 0.55 -14.77
N ARG A 58 -0.26 -0.34 -14.99
CA ARG A 58 -0.26 -1.71 -14.44
C ARG A 58 0.97 -2.51 -14.88
N ASP A 59 1.35 -2.39 -16.15
CA ASP A 59 2.50 -3.11 -16.72
C ASP A 59 3.84 -2.61 -16.17
N THR A 60 3.87 -1.36 -15.70
CA THR A 60 5.03 -0.73 -15.06
C THR A 60 4.96 -0.76 -13.54
N PHE A 61 3.88 -1.30 -12.97
CA PHE A 61 3.67 -1.28 -11.53
C PHE A 61 4.57 -2.31 -10.85
N ARG A 62 5.34 -1.87 -9.87
CA ARG A 62 6.40 -2.65 -9.23
C ARG A 62 5.84 -3.55 -8.13
N TRP A 63 5.12 -4.61 -8.51
CA TRP A 63 4.54 -5.57 -7.56
C TRP A 63 5.59 -6.17 -6.61
N GLU A 64 6.81 -6.37 -7.11
CA GLU A 64 7.95 -6.95 -6.38
C GLU A 64 8.42 -6.05 -5.21
N GLN A 65 8.02 -4.77 -5.19
CA GLN A 65 8.34 -3.87 -4.09
C GLN A 65 7.79 -4.38 -2.75
N ALA A 66 6.69 -5.14 -2.76
CA ALA A 66 6.18 -5.79 -1.55
C ALA A 66 7.21 -6.74 -0.93
N LEU A 67 7.91 -7.52 -1.76
CA LEU A 67 8.96 -8.44 -1.30
C LEU A 67 10.16 -7.68 -0.76
N VAL A 68 10.56 -6.59 -1.43
CA VAL A 68 11.65 -5.73 -0.97
C VAL A 68 11.34 -5.12 0.40
N LEU A 69 10.12 -4.63 0.60
CA LEU A 69 9.69 -4.08 1.88
C LEU A 69 9.69 -5.15 2.98
N LEU A 70 9.23 -6.36 2.69
CA LEU A 70 9.12 -7.44 3.67
C LEU A 70 10.46 -8.15 3.96
N ASN A 71 11.44 -8.08 3.07
CA ASN A 71 12.72 -8.81 3.18
C ASN A 71 13.45 -8.63 4.54
N PRO A 72 13.49 -7.44 5.18
CA PRO A 72 14.12 -7.29 6.50
C PRO A 72 13.35 -7.92 7.66
N LYS A 73 12.07 -8.30 7.47
CA LYS A 73 11.15 -8.75 8.53
C LYS A 73 10.84 -10.24 8.51
N VAL A 74 11.27 -10.96 7.46
CA VAL A 74 10.95 -12.40 7.24
C VAL A 74 12.20 -13.28 7.45
N ARG A 75 13.19 -12.80 8.20
CA ARG A 75 14.38 -13.57 8.57
C ARG A 75 14.25 -14.21 9.94
#